data_AF-A0A1J0EQH1-F1
#
_entry.id   AF-A0A1J0EQH1-F1
#
_cell.length_a   1.000
_cell.length_b   1.000
_cell.length_c   1.000
_cell.angle_alpha   90.00
_cell.angle_beta   90.00
_cell.angle_gamma   90.00
#
_symmetry.space_group_name_H-M   'P 1'
#
loop_
_entity.id
_entity.type
_entity.pdbx_description
1 polymer ?
#
loop_
_entity_poly.entity_id
_entity_poly.type
_entity_poly.pdbx_seq_one_letter_code
_entity_poly.pdbx_strand_id
1 'polypeptide(L)'
;MGWAQTADPSKSWMADASPGFDSNLYGPGSPGAPTGGTGYYYKQTIRFGAGFNRLIIAWPYGTGGSSGTIKFQSIYGDNATPFQEIYHTGNTTRGSGGVLSAASPILRIANVADSQRRDLQEQIFEPSGEWGVSNSEARGVSVERLGVGEYRVTGSLGLALEGWRTQDPCSPDGGRTLGITESQQAPDGTIVIKLFKRRWTLSEDGEMIPGRGAPLDVPLSSWIDVRLEMPRQDTPPLPPAA
;
A
#
# COMPACT_ATOMS: atom_id res chain seq x y z
N MET A 1 19.42 -21.69 18.38
CA MET A 1 18.49 -20.92 17.54
C MET A 1 19.29 -19.77 16.96
N GLY A 2 19.62 -19.83 15.67
CA GLY A 2 20.44 -18.82 15.01
C GLY A 2 19.56 -17.68 14.53
N TRP A 3 19.87 -16.47 15.01
CA TRP A 3 19.32 -15.23 14.47
C TRP A 3 20.26 -14.75 13.36
N ALA A 4 19.84 -13.80 12.52
CA ALA A 4 20.79 -13.13 11.65
C ALA A 4 21.80 -12.35 12.51
N GLN A 5 23.08 -12.63 12.31
CA GLN A 5 24.22 -12.10 13.05
C GLN A 5 25.13 -11.25 12.18
N THR A 6 25.00 -11.33 10.84
CA THR A 6 25.85 -10.61 9.89
C THR A 6 25.02 -9.88 8.84
N ALA A 7 25.54 -8.78 8.30
CA ALA A 7 25.01 -8.12 7.12
C ALA A 7 26.09 -8.12 6.03
N ASP A 8 26.01 -9.09 5.12
CA ASP A 8 26.84 -9.18 3.93
C ASP A 8 25.96 -8.99 2.68
N PRO A 9 25.97 -7.78 2.09
CA PRO A 9 25.19 -7.49 0.89
C PRO A 9 25.77 -8.13 -0.38
N SER A 10 26.96 -8.72 -0.33
CA SER A 10 27.53 -9.48 -1.45
C SER A 10 27.09 -10.94 -1.45
N LYS A 11 26.62 -11.46 -0.31
CA LYS A 11 26.16 -12.83 -0.18
C LYS A 11 24.95 -13.07 -1.07
N SER A 12 25.04 -14.08 -1.93
CA SER A 12 23.92 -14.50 -2.76
C SER A 12 22.80 -15.09 -1.90
N TRP A 13 21.56 -14.74 -2.24
CA TRP A 13 20.35 -15.31 -1.65
C TRP A 13 20.34 -16.85 -1.72
N MET A 14 20.96 -17.39 -2.78
CA MET A 14 20.98 -18.82 -3.10
C MET A 14 22.14 -19.59 -2.46
N ALA A 15 23.12 -18.91 -1.84
CA ALA A 15 24.36 -19.54 -1.37
C ALA A 15 24.14 -20.61 -0.29
N ASP A 16 23.29 -20.32 0.70
CA ASP A 16 23.04 -21.26 1.81
C ASP A 16 21.71 -22.00 1.61
N ALA A 17 21.82 -23.32 1.48
CA ALA A 17 20.70 -24.24 1.30
C ALA A 17 20.38 -25.04 2.57
N SER A 18 21.09 -24.82 3.68
CA SER A 18 20.84 -25.52 4.95
C SER A 18 19.44 -25.18 5.49
N PRO A 19 18.72 -26.13 6.13
CA PRO A 19 17.43 -25.83 6.74
C PRO A 19 17.58 -24.86 7.92
N GLY A 20 16.58 -24.01 8.13
CA GLY A 20 16.53 -23.05 9.24
C GLY A 20 16.64 -21.59 8.77
N PHE A 21 16.95 -20.70 9.70
CA PHE A 21 17.21 -19.29 9.41
C PHE A 21 18.67 -19.09 9.01
N ASP A 22 18.89 -18.32 7.95
CA ASP A 22 20.22 -17.88 7.55
C ASP A 22 20.76 -16.88 8.59
N SER A 23 22.05 -16.96 8.87
CA SER A 23 22.72 -16.01 9.77
C SER A 23 22.96 -14.65 9.11
N ASN A 24 22.71 -14.51 7.81
CA ASN A 24 22.85 -13.25 7.08
C ASN A 24 21.51 -12.50 6.94
N LEU A 25 21.55 -11.20 7.25
CA LEU A 25 20.53 -10.25 6.81
C LEU A 25 20.85 -9.81 5.39
N TYR A 26 19.91 -10.01 4.47
CA TYR A 26 20.07 -9.64 3.07
C TYR A 26 19.53 -8.23 2.84
N GLY A 27 20.37 -7.33 2.35
CA GLY A 27 20.00 -5.94 2.06
C GLY A 27 19.84 -5.64 0.57
N PRO A 28 19.53 -4.38 0.22
CA PRO A 28 19.42 -3.92 -1.17
C PRO A 28 20.69 -4.26 -1.98
N GLY A 29 20.50 -4.89 -3.14
CA GLY A 29 21.61 -5.29 -4.03
C GLY A 29 22.15 -6.70 -3.80
N SER A 30 21.69 -7.41 -2.76
CA SER A 30 22.07 -8.82 -2.55
C SER A 30 21.69 -9.67 -3.77
N PRO A 31 22.63 -10.42 -4.38
CA PRO A 31 22.35 -11.17 -5.60
C PRO A 31 21.22 -12.19 -5.42
N GLY A 32 20.18 -12.09 -6.26
CA GLY A 32 19.03 -13.00 -6.26
C GLY A 32 18.07 -12.84 -5.08
N ALA A 33 18.28 -11.84 -4.20
CA ALA A 33 17.34 -11.55 -3.12
C ALA A 33 16.05 -10.91 -3.68
N PRO A 34 14.91 -11.08 -2.98
CA PRO A 34 13.68 -10.39 -3.36
C PRO A 34 13.83 -8.87 -3.27
N THR A 35 13.07 -8.16 -4.09
CA THR A 35 13.01 -6.70 -4.12
C THR A 35 11.68 -6.18 -3.58
N GLY A 36 11.62 -4.89 -3.22
CA GLY A 36 10.42 -4.23 -2.68
C GLY A 36 10.37 -4.24 -1.15
N GLY A 37 9.25 -3.82 -0.58
CA GLY A 37 9.05 -3.70 0.87
C GLY A 37 10.12 -2.85 1.56
N THR A 38 10.68 -3.35 2.66
CA THR A 38 11.76 -2.67 3.40
C THR A 38 13.12 -2.76 2.70
N GLY A 39 13.25 -3.61 1.68
CA GLY A 39 14.52 -3.89 1.00
C GLY A 39 15.48 -4.78 1.79
N TYR A 40 15.12 -5.16 3.03
CA TYR A 40 15.94 -6.01 3.91
C TYR A 40 15.15 -7.26 4.33
N TYR A 41 15.80 -8.42 4.26
CA TYR A 41 15.13 -9.71 4.45
C TYR A 41 15.94 -10.69 5.28
N TYR A 42 15.27 -11.34 6.23
CA TYR A 42 15.72 -12.61 6.79
C TYR A 42 15.34 -13.75 5.85
N LYS A 43 16.25 -14.69 5.65
CA LYS A 43 15.98 -15.89 4.84
C LYS A 43 15.70 -17.08 5.74
N GLN A 44 14.58 -17.77 5.50
CA GLN A 44 14.29 -19.07 6.09
C GLN A 44 14.23 -20.13 5.00
N THR A 45 14.98 -21.21 5.18
CA THR A 45 14.96 -22.37 4.29
C THR A 45 14.24 -23.53 4.95
N ILE A 46 13.21 -24.04 4.28
CA ILE A 46 12.49 -25.26 4.67
C ILE A 46 12.83 -26.34 3.65
N ARG A 47 13.41 -27.45 4.10
CA ARG A 47 13.78 -28.59 3.25
C ARG A 47 13.67 -29.90 4.00
N PHE A 48 13.46 -30.97 3.24
CA PHE A 48 13.47 -32.33 3.75
C PHE A 48 14.72 -33.06 3.26
N GLY A 49 15.54 -33.54 4.20
CA GLY A 49 16.72 -34.35 3.91
C GLY A 49 17.84 -33.62 3.15
N ALA A 50 18.76 -34.41 2.58
CA ALA A 50 19.95 -33.91 1.87
C ALA A 50 19.66 -33.39 0.45
N GLY A 51 18.43 -33.53 -0.05
CA GLY A 51 18.05 -33.15 -1.41
C GLY A 51 18.10 -31.63 -1.68
N PHE A 52 18.15 -31.29 -2.97
CA PHE A 52 18.25 -29.90 -3.44
C PHE A 52 16.93 -29.12 -3.33
N ASN A 53 15.82 -29.84 -3.25
CA ASN A 53 14.48 -29.25 -3.23
C ASN A 53 14.21 -28.56 -1.90
N ARG A 54 13.85 -27.29 -1.95
CA ARG A 54 13.62 -26.46 -0.77
C ARG A 54 12.63 -25.34 -1.06
N LEU A 55 11.94 -24.91 -0.01
CA LEU A 55 11.18 -23.67 0.01
C LEU A 55 12.04 -22.62 0.72
N ILE A 56 12.15 -21.44 0.12
CA ILE A 56 12.76 -20.29 0.76
C ILE A 56 11.68 -19.25 1.04
N ILE A 57 11.66 -18.73 2.27
CA ILE A 57 10.78 -17.65 2.71
C ILE A 57 11.64 -16.45 3.09
N ALA A 58 11.27 -15.29 2.56
CA ALA A 58 11.84 -13.99 2.88
C ALA A 58 10.92 -13.29 3.88
N TRP A 59 11.42 -13.10 5.09
CA TRP A 59 10.74 -12.36 6.14
C TRP A 59 11.29 -10.93 6.17
N PRO A 60 10.45 -9.89 6.15
CA PRO A 60 10.93 -8.52 6.13
C PRO A 60 11.63 -8.18 7.45
N TYR A 61 12.74 -7.46 7.35
CA TYR A 61 13.32 -6.76 8.48
C TYR A 61 12.52 -5.47 8.75
N GLY A 62 12.19 -5.23 10.02
CA GLY A 62 11.40 -4.06 10.42
C GLY A 62 12.19 -2.77 10.27
N THR A 63 11.66 -1.82 9.49
CA THR A 63 12.16 -0.45 9.37
C THR A 63 11.09 0.54 9.82
N GLY A 64 11.45 1.81 10.02
CA GLY A 64 10.46 2.86 10.26
C GLY A 64 9.43 2.89 9.13
N GLY A 65 8.15 2.76 9.49
CA GLY A 65 6.99 3.02 8.63
C GLY A 65 6.87 2.24 7.33
N SER A 66 7.46 1.05 7.23
CA SER A 66 7.13 0.09 6.16
C SER A 66 6.72 -1.25 6.77
N SER A 67 5.60 -1.78 6.30
CA SER A 67 5.07 -3.08 6.75
C SER A 67 5.86 -4.27 6.20
N GLY A 68 6.83 -4.01 5.30
CA GLY A 68 7.62 -5.02 4.61
C GLY A 68 6.79 -5.86 3.64
N THR A 69 7.46 -6.73 2.87
CA THR A 69 6.75 -7.73 2.06
C THR A 69 7.24 -9.11 2.48
N ILE A 70 6.32 -10.07 2.60
CA ILE A 70 6.69 -11.47 2.80
C ILE A 70 6.64 -12.14 1.44
N LYS A 71 7.74 -12.78 1.05
CA LYS A 71 7.83 -13.49 -0.23
C LYS A 71 8.32 -14.90 -0.02
N PHE A 72 7.92 -15.81 -0.90
CA PHE A 72 8.46 -17.16 -0.91
C PHE A 72 8.74 -17.64 -2.33
N GLN A 73 9.63 -18.61 -2.43
CA GLN A 73 10.06 -19.20 -3.68
C GLN A 73 10.40 -20.67 -3.46
N SER A 74 9.89 -21.53 -4.33
CA SER A 74 10.26 -22.94 -4.37
C SER A 74 11.47 -23.15 -5.28
N ILE A 75 12.35 -24.07 -4.88
CA ILE A 75 13.51 -24.49 -5.64
C ILE A 75 13.41 -25.99 -5.90
N TYR A 76 13.55 -26.37 -7.17
CA TYR A 76 13.60 -27.76 -7.62
C TYR A 76 14.92 -28.02 -8.35
N GLY A 77 15.80 -28.83 -7.75
CA GLY A 77 17.21 -28.88 -8.17
C GLY A 77 17.87 -27.51 -8.02
N ASP A 78 18.36 -26.96 -9.14
CA ASP A 78 18.94 -25.60 -9.21
C ASP A 78 17.97 -24.58 -9.82
N ASN A 79 16.73 -24.99 -10.13
CA ASN A 79 15.74 -24.11 -10.74
C ASN A 79 14.86 -23.46 -9.68
N ALA A 80 14.87 -22.14 -9.65
CA ALA A 80 14.02 -21.35 -8.77
C ALA A 80 12.75 -20.90 -9.51
N THR A 81 11.59 -21.09 -8.87
CA THR A 81 10.31 -20.51 -9.34
C THR A 81 10.33 -18.98 -9.24
N PRO A 82 9.40 -18.20 -9.82
CA PRO A 82 9.31 -16.78 -9.51
C PRO A 82 8.94 -16.55 -8.03
N PHE A 83 9.38 -15.44 -7.44
CA PHE A 83 8.94 -15.05 -6.10
C PHE A 83 7.42 -14.84 -6.09
N GLN A 84 6.76 -15.43 -5.09
CA GLN A 84 5.36 -15.23 -4.78
C GLN A 84 5.27 -14.32 -3.56
N GLU A 85 4.54 -13.21 -3.67
CA GLU A 85 4.34 -12.25 -2.58
C GLU A 85 3.05 -12.54 -1.82
N ILE A 86 3.11 -12.48 -0.50
CA ILE A 86 1.94 -12.58 0.38
C ILE A 86 1.37 -11.18 0.57
N TYR A 87 0.09 -11.05 0.23
CA TYR A 87 -0.69 -9.86 0.53
C TYR A 87 -1.26 -9.92 1.95
N HIS A 88 -1.05 -8.85 2.71
CA HIS A 88 -1.52 -8.66 4.07
C HIS A 88 -2.02 -7.23 4.26
N THR A 89 -2.54 -6.92 5.45
CA THR A 89 -3.10 -5.60 5.80
C THR A 89 -2.13 -4.43 5.69
N GLY A 90 -0.83 -4.71 5.57
CA GLY A 90 0.20 -3.68 5.42
C GLY A 90 0.45 -3.26 3.97
N ASN A 91 0.31 -4.16 3.00
CA ASN A 91 0.52 -3.89 1.57
C ASN A 91 -0.78 -3.95 0.75
N THR A 92 -1.93 -4.11 1.40
CA THR A 92 -3.27 -4.02 0.77
C THR A 92 -4.15 -3.01 1.48
N THR A 93 -5.09 -2.45 0.73
CA THR A 93 -6.17 -1.64 1.27
C THR A 93 -7.50 -2.23 0.87
N ARG A 94 -8.45 -2.17 1.81
CA ARG A 94 -9.86 -2.43 1.54
C ARG A 94 -10.52 -1.12 1.14
N GLY A 95 -11.01 -1.04 -0.09
CA GLY A 95 -11.74 0.12 -0.57
C GLY A 95 -13.13 0.23 0.03
N SER A 96 -13.81 1.36 -0.20
CA SER A 96 -15.14 1.65 0.36
C SER A 96 -16.25 0.62 0.04
N GLY A 97 -16.13 -0.05 -1.11
CA GLY A 97 -17.00 -1.16 -1.54
C GLY A 97 -16.56 -2.55 -1.07
N GLY A 98 -15.51 -2.64 -0.25
CA GLY A 98 -15.05 -3.89 0.35
C GLY A 98 -14.03 -4.69 -0.46
N VAL A 99 -13.68 -4.25 -1.67
CA VAL A 99 -12.66 -4.87 -2.54
C VAL A 99 -11.26 -4.64 -1.95
N LEU A 100 -10.44 -5.70 -1.92
CA LEU A 100 -9.01 -5.60 -1.59
C LEU A 100 -8.21 -5.22 -2.82
N SER A 101 -7.39 -4.17 -2.70
CA SER A 101 -6.46 -3.72 -3.74
C SER A 101 -5.04 -3.64 -3.19
N ALA A 102 -4.04 -4.03 -3.99
CA ALA A 102 -2.64 -3.79 -3.66
C ALA A 102 -2.40 -2.29 -3.62
N ALA A 103 -2.17 -1.73 -2.43
CA ALA A 103 -2.10 -0.28 -2.29
C ALA A 103 -1.62 0.15 -0.89
N SER A 104 -0.43 0.72 -0.87
CA SER A 104 0.15 1.54 0.20
C SER A 104 1.18 2.47 -0.46
N PRO A 105 1.41 3.70 0.02
CA PRO A 105 0.68 4.46 1.05
C PRO A 105 -0.74 4.88 0.66
N ILE A 106 -1.68 4.93 1.63
CA ILE A 106 -3.10 5.26 1.37
C ILE A 106 -3.64 6.28 2.35
N LEU A 107 -4.40 7.22 1.81
CA LEU A 107 -5.29 8.14 2.50
C LEU A 107 -6.73 7.86 2.12
N ARG A 108 -7.63 7.87 3.10
CA ARG A 108 -9.08 7.88 2.89
C ARG A 108 -9.63 9.26 3.21
N ILE A 109 -10.36 9.85 2.27
CA ILE A 109 -11.08 11.10 2.49
C ILE A 109 -12.52 10.77 2.89
N ALA A 110 -12.92 11.20 4.08
CA ALA A 110 -14.25 11.00 4.66
C ALA A 110 -14.47 12.00 5.79
N ASN A 111 -15.72 12.33 6.10
CA ASN A 111 -16.01 13.01 7.37
C ASN A 111 -15.71 12.05 8.52
N VAL A 112 -14.62 12.30 9.25
CA VAL A 112 -14.11 11.37 10.28
C VAL A 112 -14.99 11.37 11.52
N ALA A 113 -15.51 12.54 11.91
CA ALA A 113 -16.31 12.69 13.12
C ALA A 113 -17.70 12.05 12.99
N ASP A 114 -18.33 12.22 11.82
CA ASP A 114 -19.73 11.80 11.58
C ASP A 114 -19.84 10.51 10.77
N SER A 115 -18.73 9.81 10.52
CA SER A 115 -18.75 8.59 9.70
C SER A 115 -19.71 7.54 10.28
N GLN A 116 -20.54 6.98 9.42
CA GLN A 116 -21.42 5.85 9.77
C GLN A 116 -20.70 4.49 9.63
N ARG A 117 -19.46 4.51 9.13
CA ARG A 117 -18.65 3.34 8.81
C ARG A 117 -17.63 3.09 9.91
N ARG A 118 -17.85 2.04 10.71
CA ARG A 118 -16.91 1.63 11.77
C ARG A 118 -15.56 1.15 11.23
N ASP A 119 -15.54 0.76 9.95
CA ASP A 119 -14.35 0.29 9.23
C ASP A 119 -13.50 1.42 8.62
N LEU A 120 -13.86 2.68 8.84
CA LEU A 120 -13.10 3.83 8.34
C LEU A 120 -11.68 3.87 8.92
N GLN A 121 -11.55 3.67 10.24
CA GLN A 121 -10.27 3.64 10.98
C GLN A 121 -9.84 2.21 11.34
N GLU A 122 -10.31 1.19 10.61
CA GLU A 122 -9.88 -0.17 10.86
C GLU A 122 -8.36 -0.35 10.64
N GLN A 123 -7.78 -1.28 11.40
CA GLN A 123 -6.37 -1.68 11.31
C GLN A 123 -5.40 -0.59 11.81
N ILE A 124 -4.66 0.04 10.89
CA ILE A 124 -3.52 0.94 11.16
C ILE A 124 -3.80 2.37 10.65
N PHE A 125 -5.07 2.68 10.39
CA PHE A 125 -5.47 3.99 9.90
C PHE A 125 -5.65 4.97 11.06
N GLU A 126 -4.97 6.11 10.97
CA GLU A 126 -4.99 7.17 11.97
C GLU A 126 -5.59 8.46 11.39
N PRO A 127 -6.25 9.30 12.19
CA PRO A 127 -6.77 10.60 11.75
C PRO A 127 -5.68 11.47 11.10
N SER A 128 -6.05 12.10 9.98
CA SER A 128 -5.19 12.92 9.12
C SER A 128 -5.94 14.21 8.76
N GLY A 129 -6.27 14.98 9.80
CA GLY A 129 -7.21 16.10 9.72
C GLY A 129 -8.66 15.67 9.96
N GLU A 130 -9.59 16.63 9.88
CA GLU A 130 -11.02 16.39 10.13
C GLU A 130 -11.68 15.53 9.05
N TRP A 131 -11.13 15.55 7.83
CA TRP A 131 -11.69 14.91 6.64
C TRP A 131 -10.85 13.74 6.10
N GLY A 132 -9.89 13.25 6.88
CA GLY A 132 -8.94 12.26 6.40
C GLY A 132 -8.55 11.23 7.45
N VAL A 133 -8.30 10.00 7.03
CA VAL A 133 -7.57 8.98 7.80
C VAL A 133 -6.52 8.34 6.90
N SER A 134 -5.31 8.10 7.39
CA SER A 134 -4.21 7.55 6.60
C SER A 134 -3.56 6.36 7.28
N ASN A 135 -3.02 5.43 6.48
CA ASN A 135 -2.29 4.29 7.03
C ASN A 135 -0.88 4.70 7.50
N SER A 136 -0.16 3.78 8.15
CA SER A 136 1.17 4.07 8.72
C SER A 136 2.21 4.56 7.71
N GLU A 137 2.09 4.15 6.43
CA GLU A 137 3.03 4.53 5.37
C GLU A 137 2.72 5.93 4.82
N ALA A 138 1.51 6.45 5.03
CA ALA A 138 1.06 7.80 4.66
C ALA A 138 1.06 8.78 5.86
N ARG A 139 1.77 8.45 6.94
CA ARG A 139 1.89 9.30 8.12
C ARG A 139 2.43 10.69 7.76
N GLY A 140 1.83 11.73 8.34
CA GLY A 140 2.20 13.13 8.12
C GLY A 140 1.35 13.83 7.06
N VAL A 141 0.47 13.08 6.38
CA VAL A 141 -0.54 13.64 5.48
C VAL A 141 -1.67 14.30 6.28
N SER A 142 -2.23 15.38 5.74
CA SER A 142 -3.41 16.06 6.28
C SER A 142 -4.42 16.39 5.19
N VAL A 143 -5.69 16.27 5.53
CA VAL A 143 -6.84 16.58 4.67
C VAL A 143 -7.64 17.74 5.24
N GLU A 144 -7.85 18.75 4.40
CA GLU A 144 -8.66 19.91 4.70
C GLU A 144 -9.79 20.03 3.67
N ARG A 145 -11.01 20.30 4.12
CA ARG A 145 -12.13 20.59 3.24
C ARG A 145 -12.15 22.07 2.87
N LEU A 146 -11.93 22.38 1.59
CA LEU A 146 -11.97 23.75 1.07
C LEU A 146 -13.39 24.21 0.73
N GLY A 147 -14.26 23.27 0.37
CA GLY A 147 -15.63 23.53 -0.06
C GLY A 147 -16.44 22.24 -0.17
N VAL A 148 -17.70 22.35 -0.61
CA VAL A 148 -18.56 21.17 -0.81
C VAL A 148 -17.92 20.25 -1.85
N GLY A 149 -17.55 19.05 -1.42
CA GLY A 149 -16.91 18.06 -2.28
C GLY A 149 -15.52 18.44 -2.75
N GLU A 150 -14.84 19.41 -2.12
CA GLU A 150 -13.48 19.83 -2.49
C GLU A 150 -12.53 19.72 -1.29
N TYR A 151 -11.50 18.88 -1.44
CA TYR A 151 -10.57 18.50 -0.39
C TYR A 151 -9.14 18.74 -0.81
N ARG A 152 -8.35 19.38 0.05
CA ARG A 152 -6.92 19.59 -0.11
C ARG A 152 -6.16 18.58 0.72
N VAL A 153 -5.25 17.86 0.06
CA VAL A 153 -4.33 16.90 0.67
C VAL A 153 -2.92 17.47 0.62
N THR A 154 -2.24 17.46 1.77
CA THR A 154 -0.86 17.95 1.94
C THR A 154 -0.03 16.94 2.71
N GLY A 155 1.30 17.04 2.65
CA GLY A 155 2.22 16.15 3.38
C GLY A 155 2.67 14.91 2.59
N SER A 156 2.30 14.80 1.31
CA SER A 156 2.81 13.79 0.37
C SER A 156 3.65 14.43 -0.75
N LEU A 157 4.32 13.60 -1.55
CA LEU A 157 4.99 14.00 -2.80
C LEU A 157 4.03 14.06 -4.00
N GLY A 158 2.74 13.79 -3.77
CA GLY A 158 1.71 13.72 -4.81
C GLY A 158 0.95 12.40 -4.84
N LEU A 159 0.32 12.13 -5.98
CA LEU A 159 -0.36 10.86 -6.25
C LEU A 159 0.66 9.78 -6.61
N ALA A 160 0.31 8.53 -6.35
CA ALA A 160 1.15 7.40 -6.72
C ALA A 160 1.51 7.41 -8.21
N LEU A 161 2.78 7.07 -8.49
CA LEU A 161 3.32 7.04 -9.85
C LEU A 161 2.79 5.85 -10.65
N GLU A 162 2.44 4.76 -9.99
CA GLU A 162 2.03 3.49 -10.60
C GLU A 162 0.70 2.96 -10.05
N GLY A 163 -0.05 2.26 -10.90
CA GLY A 163 -1.34 1.66 -10.55
C GLY A 163 -2.47 2.68 -10.42
N TRP A 164 -3.44 2.37 -9.57
CA TRP A 164 -4.58 3.25 -9.33
C TRP A 164 -4.20 4.43 -8.42
N ARG A 165 -4.85 5.58 -8.62
CA ARG A 165 -4.57 6.83 -7.87
C ARG A 165 -5.71 7.25 -6.96
N THR A 166 -6.94 7.15 -7.45
CA THR A 166 -8.15 7.46 -6.70
C THR A 166 -9.21 6.38 -6.94
N GLN A 167 -9.93 5.99 -5.90
CA GLN A 167 -11.13 5.17 -6.01
C GLN A 167 -12.34 5.95 -5.51
N ASP A 168 -13.38 5.95 -6.33
CA ASP A 168 -14.64 6.62 -6.02
C ASP A 168 -15.31 6.03 -4.78
N PRO A 169 -16.11 6.83 -4.05
CA PRO A 169 -16.86 6.31 -2.93
C PRO A 169 -17.93 5.34 -3.43
N CYS A 170 -17.98 4.15 -2.85
CA CYS A 170 -18.97 3.12 -3.14
C CYS A 170 -19.94 2.94 -1.97
N SER A 171 -21.15 2.46 -2.27
CA SER A 171 -22.10 2.04 -1.25
C SER A 171 -21.51 0.94 -0.36
N PRO A 172 -21.96 0.79 0.90
CA PRO A 172 -21.42 -0.21 1.82
C PRO A 172 -21.52 -1.66 1.34
N ASP A 173 -22.50 -1.96 0.48
CA ASP A 173 -22.66 -3.25 -0.19
C ASP A 173 -21.75 -3.44 -1.43
N GLY A 174 -20.96 -2.41 -1.77
CA GLY A 174 -20.03 -2.39 -2.91
C GLY A 174 -20.69 -2.29 -4.29
N GLY A 175 -22.02 -2.32 -4.37
CA GLY A 175 -22.75 -2.43 -5.64
C GLY A 175 -22.87 -1.14 -6.43
N ARG A 176 -22.65 0.04 -5.82
CA ARG A 176 -22.91 1.33 -6.47
C ARG A 176 -21.86 2.39 -6.15
N THR A 177 -21.23 2.93 -7.18
CA THR A 177 -20.44 4.16 -7.09
C THR A 177 -21.34 5.36 -6.79
N LEU A 178 -21.01 6.13 -5.75
CA LEU A 178 -21.81 7.23 -5.20
C LEU A 178 -21.46 8.61 -5.77
N GLY A 179 -20.34 8.74 -6.47
CA GLY A 179 -19.91 9.97 -7.12
C GLY A 179 -18.80 9.76 -8.13
N ILE A 180 -18.33 10.85 -8.74
CA ILE A 180 -17.17 10.88 -9.64
C ILE A 180 -16.10 11.72 -8.98
N THR A 181 -14.94 11.10 -8.74
CA THR A 181 -13.78 11.74 -8.14
C THR A 181 -12.86 12.25 -9.23
N GLU A 182 -12.42 13.50 -9.08
CA GLU A 182 -11.36 14.09 -9.87
C GLU A 182 -10.21 14.49 -8.95
N SER A 183 -8.99 14.33 -9.46
CA SER A 183 -7.79 14.71 -8.73
C SER A 183 -6.94 15.65 -9.57
N GLN A 184 -6.39 16.68 -8.93
CA GLN A 184 -5.43 17.58 -9.52
C GLN A 184 -4.24 17.71 -8.58
N GLN A 185 -3.04 17.49 -9.09
CA GLN A 185 -1.80 17.62 -8.32
C GLN A 185 -1.06 18.89 -8.74
N ALA A 186 -0.55 19.62 -7.76
CA ALA A 186 0.34 20.76 -7.93
C ALA A 186 1.82 20.31 -7.91
N PRO A 187 2.75 21.12 -8.47
CA PRO A 187 4.17 20.76 -8.54
C PRO A 187 4.85 20.52 -7.19
N ASP A 188 4.31 21.07 -6.11
CA ASP A 188 4.79 20.93 -4.73
C ASP A 188 4.32 19.63 -4.05
N GLY A 189 3.54 18.79 -4.75
CA GLY A 189 2.96 17.56 -4.21
C GLY A 189 1.59 17.74 -3.57
N THR A 190 1.08 18.97 -3.44
CA THR A 190 -0.29 19.22 -2.96
C THR A 190 -1.32 18.64 -3.93
N ILE A 191 -2.35 17.97 -3.42
CA ILE A 191 -3.41 17.35 -4.24
C ILE A 191 -4.75 17.99 -3.86
N VAL A 192 -5.53 18.35 -4.87
CA VAL A 192 -6.93 18.74 -4.71
C VAL A 192 -7.80 17.61 -5.25
N ILE A 193 -8.66 17.07 -4.40
CA ILE A 193 -9.65 16.05 -4.73
C ILE A 193 -11.02 16.71 -4.79
N LYS A 194 -11.75 16.47 -5.89
CA LYS A 194 -13.12 16.96 -6.09
C LYS A 194 -14.07 15.80 -6.30
N LEU A 195 -15.22 15.83 -5.64
CA LEU A 195 -16.26 14.81 -5.77
C LEU A 195 -17.54 15.45 -6.32
N PHE A 196 -18.09 14.82 -7.35
CA PHE A 196 -19.31 15.27 -8.01
C PHE A 196 -20.38 14.18 -8.00
N LYS A 197 -21.66 14.59 -7.99
CA LYS A 197 -22.76 13.67 -8.29
C LYS A 197 -22.59 13.13 -9.72
N ARG A 198 -22.94 11.86 -9.94
CA ARG A 198 -23.09 11.32 -11.29
C ARG A 198 -24.30 11.96 -11.96
N ARG A 199 -24.08 12.60 -13.11
CA ARG A 199 -25.15 13.06 -14.01
C ARG A 199 -25.07 12.25 -15.29
N TRP A 200 -26.21 11.75 -15.77
CA TRP A 200 -26.30 11.09 -17.06
C TRP A 200 -26.88 12.06 -18.08
N THR A 201 -26.25 12.17 -19.23
CA THR A 201 -26.72 12.96 -20.37
C THR A 201 -26.95 12.00 -21.53
N LEU A 202 -28.08 12.13 -22.21
CA LEU A 202 -28.34 11.36 -23.43
C LEU A 202 -27.69 12.10 -24.60
N SER A 203 -26.81 11.44 -25.34
CA SER A 203 -26.22 11.99 -26.57
C SER A 203 -27.25 12.07 -27.70
N GLU A 204 -26.93 12.80 -28.76
CA GLU A 204 -27.78 12.87 -29.97
C GLU A 204 -27.97 11.49 -30.62
N ASP A 205 -26.98 10.60 -30.48
CA ASP A 205 -27.01 9.20 -30.96
C ASP A 205 -27.74 8.24 -29.99
N GLY A 206 -28.30 8.74 -28.89
CA GLY A 206 -29.04 7.94 -27.91
C GLY A 206 -28.17 7.22 -26.88
N GLU A 207 -26.89 7.58 -26.75
CA GLU A 207 -25.99 6.99 -25.76
C GLU A 207 -26.08 7.70 -24.41
N MET A 208 -26.07 6.95 -23.31
CA MET A 208 -25.98 7.53 -21.97
C MET A 208 -24.53 7.86 -21.62
N ILE A 209 -24.20 9.14 -21.61
CA ILE A 209 -22.88 9.66 -21.25
C ILE A 209 -22.86 10.04 -19.76
N PRO A 210 -21.99 9.44 -18.94
CA PRO A 210 -21.77 9.88 -17.56
C PRO A 210 -20.97 11.19 -17.56
N GLY A 211 -21.40 12.14 -16.74
CA GLY A 211 -20.78 13.45 -16.59
C GLY A 211 -20.84 13.97 -15.16
N ARG A 212 -20.10 15.06 -14.94
CA ARG A 212 -20.06 15.78 -13.66
C ARG A 212 -21.40 16.48 -13.40
N GLY A 213 -22.02 16.14 -12.28
CA GLY A 213 -23.15 16.86 -11.73
C GLY A 213 -22.72 17.97 -10.76
N ALA A 214 -23.59 18.30 -9.82
CA ALA A 214 -23.25 19.23 -8.73
C ALA A 214 -22.16 18.65 -7.82
N PRO A 215 -21.31 19.50 -7.20
CA PRO A 215 -20.39 19.07 -6.16
C PRO A 215 -21.12 18.31 -5.04
N LEU A 216 -20.47 17.30 -4.50
CA LEU A 216 -21.01 16.39 -3.50
C LEU A 216 -19.93 16.16 -2.44
N ASP A 217 -20.24 16.44 -1.18
CA ASP A 217 -19.39 15.97 -0.09
C ASP A 217 -19.38 14.44 0.01
N VAL A 218 -18.27 13.87 0.46
CA VAL A 218 -18.15 12.43 0.70
C VAL A 218 -19.30 11.96 1.60
N PRO A 219 -20.14 11.02 1.14
CA PRO A 219 -21.25 10.51 1.94
C PRO A 219 -20.76 9.86 3.23
N LEU A 220 -21.46 10.06 4.35
CA LEU A 220 -21.08 9.51 5.66
C LEU A 220 -20.97 7.97 5.71
N SER A 221 -21.59 7.29 4.73
CA SER A 221 -21.56 5.83 4.58
C SER A 221 -20.38 5.32 3.72
N SER A 222 -19.47 6.19 3.30
CA SER A 222 -18.40 5.86 2.34
C SER A 222 -17.16 6.74 2.52
N TRP A 223 -16.16 6.54 1.67
CA TRP A 223 -14.93 7.33 1.60
C TRP A 223 -14.33 7.26 0.19
N ILE A 224 -13.46 8.22 -0.13
CA ILE A 224 -12.61 8.17 -1.33
C ILE A 224 -11.27 7.60 -0.91
N ASP A 225 -10.78 6.56 -1.57
CA ASP A 225 -9.40 6.11 -1.37
C ASP A 225 -8.47 6.88 -2.32
N VAL A 226 -7.36 7.39 -1.79
CA VAL A 226 -6.32 8.11 -2.52
C VAL A 226 -4.98 7.45 -2.25
N ARG A 227 -4.30 7.03 -3.32
CA ARG A 227 -2.96 6.45 -3.23
C ARG A 227 -1.90 7.52 -3.45
N LEU A 228 -0.98 7.60 -2.50
CA LEU A 228 -0.03 8.70 -2.39
C LEU A 228 1.39 8.22 -2.69
N GLU A 229 2.19 9.12 -3.27
CA GLU A 229 3.64 9.01 -3.26
C GLU A 229 4.17 9.68 -1.99
N MET A 230 4.96 8.98 -1.18
CA MET A 230 5.49 9.51 0.08
C MET A 230 7.01 9.61 0.03
N PRO A 231 7.62 10.58 0.73
CA PRO A 231 9.07 10.60 0.90
C PRO A 231 9.54 9.26 1.47
N ARG A 232 10.66 8.76 0.94
CA ARG A 232 11.30 7.58 1.54
C ARG A 232 11.57 7.89 3.00
N GLN A 233 11.08 7.04 3.89
CA GLN A 233 11.43 7.17 5.29
C GLN A 233 12.92 6.85 5.43
N ASP A 234 13.65 7.72 6.14
CA ASP A 234 15.04 7.47 6.49
C ASP A 234 15.08 6.16 7.28
N THR A 235 15.60 5.11 6.64
CA THR A 235 15.86 3.86 7.33
C THR A 235 17.01 4.15 8.28
N PRO A 236 16.80 4.06 9.61
CA PRO A 236 17.91 4.25 10.54
C PRO A 236 19.04 3.30 10.16
N PRO A 237 20.31 3.71 10.29
CA PRO A 237 21.43 2.83 10.01
C PRO A 237 21.25 1.54 10.81
N LEU A 238 21.49 0.40 10.14
CA LEU A 238 21.37 -0.90 10.79
C LEU A 238 22.19 -0.88 12.09
N PRO A 239 21.64 -1.39 13.20
CA PRO A 239 22.43 -1.54 14.41
C PRO A 239 23.68 -2.40 14.08
N PRO A 240 24.82 -2.14 14.73
CA PRO A 240 26.02 -2.94 14.53
C PRO A 240 25.69 -4.42 14.82
N ALA A 241 26.21 -5.30 13.98
CA ALA A 241 26.19 -6.73 14.23
C ALA A 241 26.81 -7.01 15.61
N ALA A 242 26.11 -7.82 16.43
CA ALA A 242 26.55 -8.21 17.77
C ALA A 242 27.64 -9.28 17.71
#